data_AF-A0A3B0XZJ0-F1
#
_entry.id   AF-A0A3B0XZJ0-F1
#
_cell.length_a   1.000
_cell.length_b   1.000
_cell.length_c   1.000
_cell.angle_alpha   90.00
_cell.angle_beta   90.00
_cell.angle_gamma   90.00
#
_symmetry.space_group_name_H-M   'P 1'
#
loop_
_entity.id
_entity.type
_entity.pdbx_description
1 polymer ?
#
loop_
_entity_poly.entity_id
_entity_poly.type
_entity_poly.pdbx_seq_one_letter_code
_entity_poly.pdbx_strand_id
1 'polypeptide(L)'
;MNNKLKVTIGLVLSTQAVSAYALNAAPDLLSFNPGVLSSTSSGGSFVSSGSYFAMDLTGDGAFSPSERMAISPGSDGGLIMGAVQLASGSHGGQPDGTEIAPIDAPWSFMGNTGMHLSNSPTTILSDDGAGNMILDFSGWGVTWNGIPLIALGGGIQDCGTASDGICVENGTDVSGVFNNGTGAAVISCAVDCSLGDTFTLDYTAVVPRADPSNFGGVGYLLHLEGVVSTTVPVPAAVWLFGSGLLGLAGVARRRKI
;
A
#
# COMPACT_ATOMS: atom_id res chain seq x y z
N MET A 1 -74.99 13.41 -2.51
CA MET A 1 -74.41 12.40 -1.60
C MET A 1 -72.90 12.44 -1.77
N ASN A 2 -72.18 13.09 -0.85
CA ASN A 2 -70.73 13.35 -0.97
C ASN A 2 -69.96 12.40 -0.06
N ASN A 3 -69.35 11.36 -0.64
CA ASN A 3 -68.43 10.47 0.08
C ASN A 3 -67.04 11.11 0.14
N LYS A 4 -66.67 11.62 1.30
CA LYS A 4 -65.30 12.07 1.58
C LYS A 4 -64.46 10.86 1.99
N LEU A 5 -63.63 10.37 1.06
CA LEU A 5 -62.60 9.36 1.34
C LEU A 5 -61.46 10.03 2.12
N LYS A 6 -61.29 9.67 3.40
CA LYS A 6 -60.17 10.12 4.23
C LYS A 6 -59.02 9.13 4.04
N VAL A 7 -57.95 9.57 3.36
CA VAL A 7 -56.70 8.80 3.26
C VAL A 7 -55.81 9.18 4.43
N THR A 8 -55.60 8.24 5.34
CA THR A 8 -54.68 8.38 6.48
C THR A 8 -53.32 7.85 6.06
N ILE A 9 -52.32 8.73 5.94
CA ILE A 9 -50.93 8.35 5.69
C ILE A 9 -50.27 8.10 7.04
N GLY A 10 -50.04 6.83 7.38
CA GLY A 10 -49.28 6.44 8.55
C GLY A 10 -47.78 6.54 8.27
N LEU A 11 -47.10 7.49 8.91
CA LEU A 11 -45.64 7.60 8.88
C LEU A 11 -45.06 6.57 9.86
N VAL A 12 -44.50 5.48 9.34
CA VAL A 12 -43.80 4.48 10.16
C VAL A 12 -42.37 4.95 10.36
N LEU A 13 -42.04 5.46 11.54
CA LEU A 13 -40.65 5.67 11.95
C LEU A 13 -40.08 4.35 12.48
N SER A 14 -39.31 3.65 11.65
CA SER A 14 -38.49 2.52 12.12
C SER A 14 -37.25 3.06 12.82
N THR A 15 -37.19 2.93 14.14
CA THR A 15 -35.97 3.16 14.91
C THR A 15 -35.00 2.02 14.63
N GLN A 16 -34.03 2.23 13.74
CA GLN A 16 -32.93 1.28 13.59
C GLN A 16 -31.95 1.49 14.74
N ALA A 17 -31.77 0.45 15.55
CA ALA A 17 -30.69 0.40 16.52
C ALA A 17 -29.37 0.31 15.75
N VAL A 18 -28.62 1.41 15.75
CA VAL A 18 -27.22 1.39 15.31
C VAL A 18 -26.40 0.79 16.45
N SER A 19 -25.99 -0.47 16.27
CA SER A 19 -24.97 -1.08 17.12
C SER A 19 -23.71 -0.22 17.05
N ALA A 20 -23.28 0.31 18.20
CA ALA A 20 -21.97 0.95 18.31
C ALA A 20 -20.92 -0.16 18.16
N TYR A 21 -20.37 -0.31 16.96
CA TYR A 21 -19.14 -1.08 16.78
C TYR A 21 -18.06 -0.33 17.57
N ALA A 22 -17.51 -0.97 18.61
CA ALA A 22 -16.34 -0.47 19.28
C ALA A 22 -15.23 -0.37 18.24
N LEU A 23 -14.91 0.86 17.87
CA LEU A 23 -13.92 1.25 16.88
C LEU A 23 -12.52 0.96 17.44
N ASN A 24 -12.19 -0.32 17.61
CA ASN A 24 -10.81 -0.80 17.72
C ASN A 24 -10.17 -0.88 16.32
N ALA A 25 -10.61 -0.01 15.41
CA ALA A 25 -10.16 0.03 14.03
C ALA A 25 -8.75 0.60 14.06
N ALA A 26 -7.77 -0.28 13.81
CA ALA A 26 -6.49 0.15 13.29
C ALA A 26 -6.73 1.16 12.15
N PRO A 27 -5.80 2.10 11.89
CA PRO A 27 -5.94 3.02 10.79
C PRO A 27 -6.16 2.25 9.49
N ASP A 28 -7.37 2.32 8.93
CA ASP A 28 -7.71 1.49 7.76
C ASP A 28 -6.84 1.84 6.55
N LEU A 29 -6.30 3.07 6.47
CA LEU A 29 -5.43 3.53 5.39
C LEU A 29 -4.26 4.39 5.90
N LEU A 30 -3.04 3.97 5.60
CA LEU A 30 -1.84 4.78 5.69
C LEU A 30 -1.66 5.51 4.35
N SER A 31 -2.23 6.72 4.25
CA SER A 31 -2.13 7.52 3.03
C SER A 31 -0.83 8.30 3.04
N PHE A 32 0.04 8.06 2.06
CA PHE A 32 1.37 8.65 2.03
C PHE A 32 1.49 9.81 1.05
N ASN A 33 2.42 10.73 1.33
CA ASN A 33 2.75 11.85 0.48
C ASN A 33 3.67 11.39 -0.66
N PRO A 34 3.43 11.82 -1.92
CA PRO A 34 4.30 11.46 -3.03
C PRO A 34 5.72 11.98 -2.79
N GLY A 35 6.70 11.20 -3.23
CA GLY A 35 8.11 11.59 -3.28
C GLY A 35 8.30 12.83 -4.15
N VAL A 36 9.04 13.79 -3.64
CA VAL A 36 9.40 15.03 -4.34
C VAL A 36 10.83 14.92 -4.80
N LEU A 37 11.03 15.09 -6.11
CA LEU A 37 12.36 15.14 -6.71
C LEU A 37 12.91 16.57 -6.68
N SER A 38 14.16 16.71 -6.27
CA SER A 38 14.95 17.92 -6.47
C SER A 38 16.08 17.67 -7.47
N SER A 39 16.47 18.70 -8.20
CA SER A 39 17.62 18.67 -9.10
C SER A 39 18.81 19.42 -8.50
N THR A 40 20.01 18.88 -8.68
CA THR A 40 21.25 19.59 -8.39
C THR A 40 21.62 20.51 -9.57
N SER A 41 22.47 21.50 -9.31
CA SER A 41 23.08 22.31 -10.37
C SER A 41 23.91 21.51 -11.36
N SER A 42 24.33 20.29 -10.99
CA SER A 42 25.03 19.34 -11.86
C SER A 42 24.10 18.43 -12.69
N GLY A 43 22.77 18.59 -12.58
CA GLY A 43 21.79 17.84 -13.35
C GLY A 43 21.39 16.48 -12.79
N GLY A 44 21.87 16.11 -11.59
CA GLY A 44 21.40 14.92 -10.87
C GLY A 44 20.04 15.18 -10.25
N SER A 45 19.16 14.17 -10.20
CA SER A 45 17.90 14.24 -9.47
C SER A 45 17.93 13.27 -8.29
N PHE A 46 17.38 13.69 -7.15
CA PHE A 46 17.28 12.88 -5.94
C PHE A 46 15.96 13.19 -5.22
N VAL A 47 15.51 12.26 -4.38
CA VAL A 47 14.31 12.47 -3.54
C VAL A 47 14.65 13.44 -2.41
N SER A 48 14.06 14.63 -2.40
CA SER A 48 14.29 15.65 -1.37
C SER A 48 13.33 15.57 -0.20
N SER A 49 12.12 15.03 -0.41
CA SER A 49 11.10 14.80 0.62
C SER A 49 10.07 13.79 0.11
N GLY A 50 9.09 13.40 0.94
CA GLY A 50 8.04 12.47 0.56
C GLY A 50 8.49 11.02 0.60
N SER A 51 7.62 10.16 0.07
CA SER A 51 7.82 8.70 0.10
C SER A 51 8.72 8.20 -1.02
N TYR A 52 9.53 7.19 -0.73
CA TYR A 52 10.45 6.57 -1.68
C TYR A 52 10.73 5.12 -1.31
N PHE A 53 11.29 4.37 -2.25
CA PHE A 53 12.08 3.19 -1.94
C PHE A 53 13.52 3.41 -2.40
N ALA A 54 14.44 2.59 -1.92
CA ALA A 54 15.82 2.58 -2.38
C ALA A 54 16.34 1.15 -2.46
N MET A 55 17.30 0.93 -3.35
CA MET A 55 18.07 -0.31 -3.43
C MET A 55 19.55 0.04 -3.27
N ASP A 56 20.28 -0.73 -2.48
CA ASP A 56 21.73 -0.55 -2.30
C ASP A 56 22.47 -1.07 -3.54
N LEU A 57 22.48 -0.26 -4.59
CA LEU A 57 23.07 -0.59 -5.89
C LEU A 57 24.60 -0.47 -5.87
N THR A 58 25.14 0.25 -4.89
CA THR A 58 26.58 0.38 -4.70
C THR A 58 27.18 -0.77 -3.87
N GLY A 59 26.37 -1.48 -3.10
CA GLY A 59 26.77 -2.59 -2.25
C GLY A 59 27.59 -2.15 -1.03
N ASP A 60 27.44 -0.90 -0.60
CA ASP A 60 28.18 -0.33 0.53
C ASP A 60 27.44 -0.46 1.88
N GLY A 61 26.23 -1.02 1.86
CA GLY A 61 25.37 -1.21 3.02
C GLY A 61 24.61 0.05 3.43
N ALA A 62 24.66 1.12 2.64
CA ALA A 62 23.94 2.36 2.88
C ALA A 62 23.01 2.72 1.70
N PHE A 63 21.97 3.51 1.99
CA PHE A 63 21.03 4.01 0.98
C PHE A 63 21.29 5.49 0.70
N SER A 64 22.15 5.76 -0.27
CA SER A 64 22.49 7.12 -0.69
C SER A 64 21.28 7.84 -1.30
N PRO A 65 21.22 9.19 -1.27
CA PRO A 65 20.15 9.93 -1.92
C PRO A 65 19.98 9.64 -3.43
N SER A 66 21.06 9.24 -4.10
CA SER A 66 21.07 8.87 -5.53
C SER A 66 20.45 7.50 -5.83
N GLU A 67 20.29 6.65 -4.82
CA GLU A 67 19.65 5.32 -4.95
C GLU A 67 18.15 5.35 -4.67
N ARG A 68 17.63 6.51 -4.25
CA ARG A 68 16.22 6.67 -3.90
C ARG A 68 15.38 6.88 -5.14
N MET A 69 14.27 6.17 -5.19
CA MET A 69 13.22 6.26 -6.19
C MET A 69 11.96 6.83 -5.56
N ALA A 70 11.60 8.05 -5.97
CA ALA A 70 10.33 8.66 -5.55
C ALA A 70 9.16 7.79 -6.00
N ILE A 71 8.19 7.61 -5.11
CA ILE A 71 6.93 6.91 -5.40
C ILE A 71 5.75 7.84 -5.15
N SER A 72 4.61 7.54 -5.77
CA SER A 72 3.36 8.27 -5.57
C SER A 72 2.27 7.31 -5.12
N PRO A 73 1.21 7.76 -4.42
CA PRO A 73 0.11 6.89 -4.02
C PRO A 73 -0.58 6.20 -5.21
N GLY A 74 -0.97 4.94 -5.00
CA GLY A 74 -1.68 4.12 -5.98
C GLY A 74 -3.17 4.37 -6.01
N SER A 75 -3.93 3.45 -6.63
CA SER A 75 -5.39 3.59 -6.75
C SER A 75 -6.12 3.58 -5.41
N ASP A 76 -5.54 2.97 -4.38
CA ASP A 76 -6.12 2.93 -3.03
C ASP A 76 -5.65 4.10 -2.15
N GLY A 77 -4.74 4.94 -2.67
CA GLY A 77 -4.21 6.09 -1.96
C GLY A 77 -3.18 5.77 -0.87
N GLY A 78 -2.73 4.51 -0.76
CA GLY A 78 -1.71 4.06 0.19
C GLY A 78 -1.86 2.61 0.64
N LEU A 79 -1.29 2.30 1.82
CA LEU A 79 -1.33 0.96 2.41
C LEU A 79 -2.59 0.80 3.28
N ILE A 80 -3.46 -0.15 2.90
CA ILE A 80 -4.67 -0.50 3.64
C ILE A 80 -4.32 -1.58 4.69
N MET A 81 -4.47 -1.22 5.96
CA MET A 81 -4.18 -2.14 7.05
C MET A 81 -5.19 -3.29 7.08
N GLY A 82 -4.70 -4.51 7.34
CA GLY A 82 -5.54 -5.71 7.38
C GLY A 82 -6.03 -6.20 6.03
N ALA A 83 -5.60 -5.60 4.91
CA ALA A 83 -5.97 -6.01 3.56
C ALA A 83 -4.77 -6.55 2.76
N VAL A 84 -5.09 -7.45 1.82
CA VAL A 84 -4.20 -7.86 0.75
C VAL A 84 -4.35 -6.86 -0.40
N GLN A 85 -3.25 -6.28 -0.86
CA GLN A 85 -3.21 -5.32 -1.96
C GLN A 85 -2.27 -5.84 -3.05
N LEU A 86 -2.81 -6.62 -3.98
CA LEU A 86 -2.05 -7.22 -5.07
C LEU A 86 -1.77 -6.19 -6.18
N ALA A 87 -0.55 -6.18 -6.68
CA ALA A 87 -0.21 -5.47 -7.92
C ALA A 87 -0.05 -6.44 -9.09
N SER A 88 -0.29 -5.96 -10.31
CA SER A 88 -0.10 -6.75 -11.52
C SER A 88 0.11 -5.87 -12.75
N GLY A 89 0.50 -6.48 -13.87
CA GLY A 89 0.77 -5.75 -15.11
C GLY A 89 2.18 -5.15 -15.16
N SER A 90 3.11 -5.56 -14.30
CA SER A 90 4.52 -5.20 -14.50
C SER A 90 5.03 -5.75 -15.85
N HIS A 91 5.90 -4.99 -16.50
CA HIS A 91 6.52 -5.33 -17.78
C HIS A 91 7.85 -4.58 -17.93
N GLY A 92 8.59 -4.90 -18.99
CA GLY A 92 9.74 -4.10 -19.41
C GLY A 92 9.31 -2.79 -20.06
N GLY A 93 10.09 -1.72 -19.89
CA GLY A 93 9.73 -0.38 -20.37
C GLY A 93 9.09 0.53 -19.32
N GLN A 94 8.72 1.74 -19.74
CA GLN A 94 8.07 2.74 -18.87
C GLN A 94 6.62 2.36 -18.58
N PRO A 95 6.06 2.78 -17.43
CA PRO A 95 4.64 2.59 -17.16
C PRO A 95 3.73 3.13 -18.26
N ASP A 96 2.72 2.36 -18.64
CA ASP A 96 1.85 2.66 -19.79
C ASP A 96 0.36 2.77 -19.47
N GLY A 97 0.00 2.58 -18.20
CA GLY A 97 -1.37 2.68 -17.69
C GLY A 97 -2.16 1.36 -17.75
N THR A 98 -1.55 0.26 -18.20
CA THR A 98 -2.16 -1.07 -18.14
C THR A 98 -2.00 -1.74 -16.77
N GLU A 99 -1.24 -1.13 -15.87
CA GLU A 99 -0.92 -1.67 -14.56
C GLU A 99 -2.08 -1.59 -13.56
N ILE A 100 -2.08 -2.52 -12.60
CA ILE A 100 -2.94 -2.48 -11.41
C ILE A 100 -2.03 -2.28 -10.21
N ALA A 101 -2.12 -1.10 -9.60
CA ALA A 101 -1.18 -0.64 -8.59
C ALA A 101 -1.92 -0.01 -7.40
N PRO A 102 -2.40 -0.82 -6.43
CA PRO A 102 -3.22 -0.33 -5.33
C PRO A 102 -2.45 0.55 -4.34
N ILE A 103 -1.27 0.11 -3.90
CA ILE A 103 -0.50 0.77 -2.84
C ILE A 103 0.14 2.06 -3.34
N ASP A 104 0.96 1.96 -4.38
CA ASP A 104 1.67 3.05 -5.02
C ASP A 104 1.41 3.06 -6.53
N ALA A 105 1.52 4.21 -7.17
CA ALA A 105 1.44 4.33 -8.61
C ALA A 105 2.64 3.59 -9.27
N PRO A 106 2.46 3.04 -10.48
CA PRO A 106 3.56 2.39 -11.19
C PRO A 106 4.76 3.33 -11.33
N TRP A 107 5.95 2.81 -11.03
CA TRP A 107 7.21 3.54 -11.14
C TRP A 107 8.14 2.89 -12.16
N SER A 108 9.09 3.67 -12.69
CA SER A 108 10.13 3.18 -13.59
C SER A 108 11.46 3.10 -12.85
N PHE A 109 11.96 1.88 -12.64
CA PHE A 109 13.29 1.65 -12.11
C PHE A 109 14.15 0.93 -13.15
N MET A 110 15.32 1.51 -13.46
CA MET A 110 16.21 1.06 -14.53
C MET A 110 15.50 0.83 -15.87
N GLY A 111 14.47 1.64 -16.16
CA GLY A 111 13.70 1.60 -17.40
C GLY A 111 12.61 0.53 -17.46
N ASN A 112 12.30 -0.16 -16.35
CA ASN A 112 11.23 -1.14 -16.28
C ASN A 112 10.17 -0.74 -15.24
N THR A 113 8.92 -1.10 -15.52
CA THR A 113 7.77 -0.85 -14.66
C THR A 113 7.81 -1.74 -13.42
N GLY A 114 7.65 -1.12 -12.25
CA GLY A 114 7.42 -1.83 -11.00
C GLY A 114 6.38 -1.18 -10.10
N MET A 115 5.90 -1.96 -9.12
CA MET A 115 4.85 -1.60 -8.16
C MET A 115 5.07 -2.39 -6.86
N HIS A 116 4.65 -1.83 -5.73
CA HIS A 116 4.59 -2.56 -4.46
C HIS A 116 3.29 -3.33 -4.32
N LEU A 117 3.34 -4.42 -3.56
CA LEU A 117 2.18 -5.24 -3.24
C LEU A 117 2.28 -5.84 -1.83
N SER A 118 1.14 -6.28 -1.31
CA SER A 118 1.05 -7.13 -0.11
C SER A 118 0.29 -8.42 -0.44
N ASN A 119 0.95 -9.57 -0.32
CA ASN A 119 0.37 -10.90 -0.52
C ASN A 119 -0.30 -11.47 0.73
N SER A 120 -0.07 -10.84 1.89
CA SER A 120 -0.78 -11.10 3.14
C SER A 120 -1.23 -9.77 3.74
N PRO A 121 -2.27 -9.78 4.59
CA PRO A 121 -2.68 -8.58 5.33
C PRO A 121 -1.54 -7.99 6.16
N THR A 122 -1.27 -6.70 5.99
CA THR A 122 -0.39 -5.96 6.91
C THR A 122 -1.12 -5.77 8.23
N THR A 123 -0.61 -6.34 9.32
CA THR A 123 -1.23 -6.28 10.65
C THR A 123 -0.31 -5.65 11.68
N ILE A 124 -0.84 -5.24 12.84
CA ILE A 124 -0.02 -4.69 13.93
C ILE A 124 0.56 -5.87 14.73
N LEU A 125 1.89 -5.97 14.78
CA LEU A 125 2.62 -6.93 15.62
C LEU A 125 2.74 -6.42 17.06
N SER A 126 3.01 -5.13 17.23
CA SER A 126 3.05 -4.48 18.53
C SER A 126 2.74 -2.99 18.42
N ASP A 127 2.15 -2.43 19.47
CA ASP A 127 1.83 -1.01 19.60
C ASP A 127 2.20 -0.57 21.01
N ASP A 128 2.99 0.49 21.14
CA ASP A 128 3.40 1.04 22.43
C ASP A 128 2.38 2.03 23.03
N GLY A 129 1.33 2.38 22.28
CA GLY A 129 0.31 3.36 22.66
C GLY A 129 0.84 4.80 22.75
N ALA A 130 2.06 5.04 22.27
CA ALA A 130 2.78 6.32 22.29
C ALA A 130 3.27 6.71 20.89
N GLY A 131 2.56 6.21 19.86
CA GLY A 131 2.80 6.54 18.47
C GLY A 131 3.82 5.66 17.76
N ASN A 132 4.39 4.61 18.39
CA ASN A 132 5.26 3.67 17.69
C ASN A 132 4.61 2.30 17.59
N MET A 133 4.50 1.79 16.37
CA MET A 133 4.00 0.44 16.11
C MET A 133 5.01 -0.34 15.29
N ILE A 134 4.91 -1.66 15.39
CA ILE A 134 5.60 -2.60 14.51
C ILE A 134 4.52 -3.28 13.68
N LEU A 135 4.68 -3.24 12.36
CA LEU A 135 3.75 -3.83 11.41
C LEU A 135 4.31 -5.12 10.81
N ASP A 136 3.44 -6.10 10.58
CA ASP A 136 3.73 -7.33 9.87
C ASP A 136 3.79 -7.07 8.37
N PHE A 137 4.99 -7.12 7.83
CA PHE A 137 5.33 -7.01 6.41
C PHE A 137 5.71 -8.37 5.82
N SER A 138 5.38 -9.50 6.45
CA SER A 138 5.72 -10.85 5.97
C SER A 138 5.22 -11.17 4.56
N GLY A 139 4.17 -10.50 4.09
CA GLY A 139 3.65 -10.58 2.72
C GLY A 139 4.11 -9.48 1.77
N TRP A 140 5.01 -8.59 2.20
CA TRP A 140 5.49 -7.48 1.38
C TRP A 140 6.26 -7.97 0.16
N GLY A 141 6.04 -7.31 -0.97
CA GLY A 141 6.75 -7.65 -2.19
C GLY A 141 6.68 -6.54 -3.22
N VAL A 142 7.40 -6.76 -4.31
CA VAL A 142 7.42 -5.91 -5.48
C VAL A 142 7.17 -6.76 -6.72
N THR A 143 6.41 -6.25 -7.68
CA THR A 143 6.44 -6.77 -9.05
C THR A 143 7.28 -5.82 -9.90
N TRP A 144 8.20 -6.35 -10.72
CA TRP A 144 9.12 -5.52 -11.51
C TRP A 144 9.59 -6.24 -12.77
N ASN A 145 9.67 -5.54 -13.91
CA ASN A 145 10.11 -6.08 -15.20
C ASN A 145 9.42 -7.40 -15.59
N GLY A 146 8.11 -7.52 -15.33
CA GLY A 146 7.34 -8.73 -15.61
C GLY A 146 7.51 -9.87 -14.62
N ILE A 147 8.32 -9.70 -13.57
CA ILE A 147 8.41 -10.65 -12.46
C ILE A 147 7.18 -10.44 -11.56
N PRO A 148 6.31 -11.46 -11.39
CA PRO A 148 5.08 -11.29 -10.61
C PRO A 148 5.30 -11.00 -9.13
N LEU A 149 6.40 -11.48 -8.55
CA LEU A 149 6.72 -11.30 -7.14
C LEU A 149 8.22 -11.41 -6.89
N ILE A 150 8.81 -10.34 -6.40
CA ILE A 150 10.07 -10.29 -5.67
C ILE A 150 9.68 -10.25 -4.19
N ALA A 151 9.88 -11.35 -3.49
CA ALA A 151 9.42 -11.52 -2.10
C ALA A 151 10.32 -10.74 -1.15
N LEU A 152 9.80 -9.66 -0.58
CA LEU A 152 10.54 -8.76 0.31
C LEU A 152 10.01 -8.83 1.76
N GLY A 153 9.17 -9.79 2.10
CA GLY A 153 8.59 -9.93 3.44
C GLY A 153 9.54 -10.50 4.51
N GLY A 154 10.84 -10.52 4.25
CA GLY A 154 11.84 -11.08 5.14
C GLY A 154 11.79 -12.61 5.23
N GLY A 155 12.30 -13.14 6.33
CA GLY A 155 12.40 -14.56 6.61
C GLY A 155 13.74 -15.16 6.25
N ILE A 156 13.83 -16.47 6.47
CA ILE A 156 15.02 -17.26 6.24
C ILE A 156 14.90 -17.96 4.88
N GLN A 157 15.82 -17.66 3.97
CA GLN A 157 16.02 -18.38 2.72
C GLN A 157 17.03 -19.50 2.90
N ASP A 158 16.62 -20.72 2.56
CA ASP A 158 17.52 -21.86 2.40
C ASP A 158 18.09 -21.85 0.99
N CYS A 159 19.40 -21.69 0.89
CA CYS A 159 20.18 -21.73 -0.34
C CYS A 159 20.80 -23.09 -0.61
N GLY A 160 20.43 -24.12 0.17
CA GLY A 160 20.86 -25.48 -0.06
C GLY A 160 22.38 -25.64 -0.01
N THR A 161 22.92 -26.30 -1.03
CA THR A 161 24.33 -26.67 -1.20
C THR A 161 24.98 -25.84 -2.30
N ALA A 162 26.31 -25.70 -2.29
CA ALA A 162 27.05 -24.89 -3.26
C ALA A 162 27.18 -25.57 -4.64
N SER A 163 26.23 -26.42 -5.02
CA SER A 163 26.18 -27.09 -6.33
C SER A 163 24.77 -27.37 -6.85
N ASP A 164 23.70 -26.91 -6.18
CA ASP A 164 22.32 -27.11 -6.62
C ASP A 164 21.75 -25.93 -7.44
N GLY A 165 22.46 -24.81 -7.48
CA GLY A 165 22.13 -23.62 -8.25
C GLY A 165 20.97 -22.83 -7.67
N ILE A 166 20.60 -23.06 -6.41
CA ILE A 166 19.48 -22.36 -5.77
C ILE A 166 19.83 -20.90 -5.54
N CYS A 167 21.04 -20.59 -5.06
CA CYS A 167 21.46 -19.22 -4.80
C CYS A 167 22.76 -18.91 -5.52
N VAL A 168 22.65 -18.25 -6.67
CA VAL A 168 23.82 -17.92 -7.49
C VAL A 168 24.19 -16.45 -7.28
N GLU A 169 25.35 -16.22 -6.68
CA GLU A 169 25.95 -14.90 -6.50
C GLU A 169 27.17 -14.76 -7.42
N ASN A 170 27.14 -13.78 -8.33
CA ASN A 170 28.22 -13.57 -9.30
C ASN A 170 28.64 -14.83 -10.07
N GLY A 171 27.67 -15.68 -10.42
CA GLY A 171 27.89 -16.95 -11.12
C GLY A 171 28.41 -18.09 -10.24
N THR A 172 28.53 -17.89 -8.93
CA THR A 172 28.92 -18.93 -7.97
C THR A 172 27.72 -19.32 -7.11
N ASP A 173 27.46 -20.62 -7.00
CA ASP A 173 26.41 -21.12 -6.14
C ASP A 173 26.84 -21.08 -4.66
N VAL A 174 26.03 -20.46 -3.81
CA VAL A 174 26.32 -20.26 -2.39
C VAL A 174 25.42 -21.15 -1.54
N SER A 175 26.02 -21.97 -0.67
CA SER A 175 25.27 -22.81 0.27
C SER A 175 24.85 -22.05 1.53
N GLY A 176 23.81 -22.53 2.20
CA GLY A 176 23.51 -22.16 3.58
C GLY A 176 22.20 -21.40 3.72
N VAL A 177 22.12 -20.58 4.75
CA VAL A 177 20.86 -19.98 5.20
C VAL A 177 21.04 -18.47 5.29
N PHE A 178 20.19 -17.72 4.58
CA PHE A 178 20.26 -16.27 4.51
C PHE A 178 19.01 -15.64 5.10
N ASN A 179 19.20 -14.63 5.94
CA ASN A 179 18.09 -13.87 6.51
C ASN A 179 17.82 -12.65 5.62
N ASN A 180 16.65 -12.65 4.96
CA ASN A 180 16.23 -11.58 4.04
C ASN A 180 15.52 -10.42 4.76
N GLY A 181 15.55 -10.41 6.09
CA GLY A 181 14.91 -9.41 6.94
C GLY A 181 13.93 -10.04 7.92
N THR A 182 13.38 -9.24 8.81
CA THR A 182 12.44 -9.71 9.84
C THR A 182 11.00 -9.78 9.35
N GLY A 183 10.67 -9.14 8.21
CA GLY A 183 9.28 -8.90 7.82
C GLY A 183 8.57 -7.94 8.77
N ALA A 184 9.29 -7.09 9.50
CA ALA A 184 8.73 -6.14 10.44
C ALA A 184 9.06 -4.71 10.01
N ALA A 185 8.04 -3.89 9.73
CA ALA A 185 8.20 -2.46 9.48
C ALA A 185 7.97 -1.66 10.76
N VAL A 186 8.70 -0.57 10.93
CA VAL A 186 8.54 0.35 12.05
C VAL A 186 7.75 1.55 11.56
N ILE A 187 6.66 1.87 12.25
CA ILE A 187 5.89 3.10 12.04
C ILE A 187 6.01 3.98 13.28
N SER A 188 6.23 5.27 13.06
CA SER A 188 6.25 6.31 14.08
C SER A 188 5.27 7.40 13.67
N CYS A 189 4.27 7.65 14.50
CA CYS A 189 3.27 8.69 14.32
C CYS A 189 3.58 9.86 15.24
N ALA A 190 3.04 11.05 14.94
CA ALA A 190 3.37 12.22 15.74
C ALA A 190 2.78 12.18 17.16
N VAL A 191 1.70 11.42 17.39
CA VAL A 191 1.07 11.29 18.71
C VAL A 191 0.78 9.83 19.07
N ASP A 192 -0.17 9.21 18.38
CA ASP A 192 -0.78 7.92 18.78
C ASP A 192 -1.32 7.11 17.60
N CYS A 193 -0.98 7.51 16.36
CA CYS A 193 -1.48 6.88 15.14
C CYS A 193 -3.01 6.92 15.00
N SER A 194 -3.68 7.87 15.65
CA SER A 194 -5.10 8.14 15.44
C SER A 194 -5.37 8.79 14.08
N LEU A 195 -6.65 8.83 13.69
CA LEU A 195 -7.09 9.43 12.42
C LEU A 195 -6.63 10.88 12.29
N GLY A 196 -5.95 11.19 11.19
CA GLY A 196 -5.37 12.50 10.89
C GLY A 196 -3.96 12.70 11.43
N ASP A 197 -3.42 11.77 12.22
CA ASP A 197 -2.04 11.84 12.70
C ASP A 197 -1.05 11.66 11.53
N THR A 198 0.07 12.39 11.57
CA THR A 198 1.13 12.19 10.58
C THR A 198 1.97 10.99 10.96
N PHE A 199 2.47 10.24 9.99
CA PHE A 199 3.34 9.09 10.24
C PHE A 199 4.57 9.07 9.35
N THR A 200 5.60 8.39 9.81
CA THR A 200 6.70 7.84 9.01
C THR A 200 6.74 6.33 9.19
N LEU A 201 6.92 5.58 8.11
CA LEU A 201 7.10 4.13 8.11
C LEU A 201 8.41 3.81 7.41
N ASP A 202 9.27 3.09 8.10
CA ASP A 202 10.54 2.59 7.59
C ASP A 202 10.54 1.07 7.59
N TYR A 203 10.93 0.49 6.47
CA TYR A 203 11.07 -0.95 6.31
C TYR A 203 12.33 -1.29 5.53
N THR A 204 13.06 -2.31 5.98
CA THR A 204 14.25 -2.82 5.29
C THR A 204 14.13 -4.31 5.05
N ALA A 205 14.62 -4.74 3.89
CA ALA A 205 14.67 -6.13 3.49
C ALA A 205 15.90 -6.37 2.61
N VAL A 206 16.13 -7.63 2.26
CA VAL A 206 17.11 -8.03 1.26
C VAL A 206 16.39 -8.83 0.19
N VAL A 207 16.64 -8.53 -1.09
CA VAL A 207 16.10 -9.32 -2.20
C VAL A 207 16.60 -10.77 -2.06
N PRO A 208 15.73 -11.79 -2.16
CA PRO A 208 16.15 -13.17 -2.08
C PRO A 208 17.27 -13.50 -3.08
N ARG A 209 18.31 -14.22 -2.66
CA ARG A 209 19.48 -14.52 -3.51
C ARG A 209 19.14 -15.29 -4.77
N ALA A 210 18.15 -16.17 -4.68
CA ALA A 210 17.59 -16.94 -5.79
C ALA A 210 16.62 -16.16 -6.70
N ASP A 211 16.36 -14.87 -6.43
CA ASP A 211 15.34 -14.12 -7.17
C ASP A 211 15.77 -13.85 -8.63
N PRO A 212 14.87 -14.06 -9.62
CA PRO A 212 15.21 -13.94 -11.04
C PRO A 212 15.44 -12.50 -11.52
N SER A 213 15.28 -11.49 -10.67
CA SER A 213 15.53 -10.08 -11.01
C SER A 213 17.00 -9.74 -11.26
N ASN A 214 17.92 -10.61 -10.87
CA ASN A 214 19.37 -10.34 -10.77
C ASN A 214 19.75 -9.33 -9.68
N PHE A 215 18.85 -9.03 -8.74
CA PHE A 215 19.13 -8.24 -7.55
C PHE A 215 19.32 -9.09 -6.29
N GLY A 216 19.53 -10.40 -6.42
CA GLY A 216 19.69 -11.29 -5.26
C GLY A 216 20.78 -10.81 -4.29
N GLY A 217 20.41 -10.63 -3.02
CA GLY A 217 21.30 -10.10 -1.98
C GLY A 217 21.37 -8.58 -1.88
N VAL A 218 20.72 -7.83 -2.77
CA VAL A 218 20.68 -6.36 -2.73
C VAL A 218 19.76 -5.88 -1.61
N GLY A 219 20.25 -4.93 -0.81
CA GLY A 219 19.47 -4.29 0.24
C GLY A 219 18.33 -3.45 -0.35
N TYR A 220 17.18 -3.47 0.32
CA TYR A 220 15.99 -2.71 -0.03
C TYR A 220 15.53 -1.90 1.18
N LEU A 221 15.15 -0.64 0.93
CA LEU A 221 14.55 0.27 1.91
C LEU A 221 13.24 0.78 1.34
N LEU A 222 12.20 0.79 2.15
CA LEU A 222 10.97 1.54 1.91
C LEU A 222 10.84 2.61 2.99
N HIS A 223 10.57 3.83 2.56
CA HIS A 223 10.24 4.95 3.42
C HIS A 223 8.92 5.56 2.96
N LEU A 224 7.90 5.53 3.83
CA LEU A 224 6.64 6.22 3.61
C LEU A 224 6.48 7.33 4.64
N GLU A 225 6.03 8.50 4.23
CA GLU A 225 5.59 9.54 5.15
C GLU A 225 4.23 10.06 4.72
N GLY A 226 3.34 10.34 5.67
CA GLY A 226 1.93 10.53 5.32
C GLY A 226 1.03 10.92 6.47
N VAL A 227 -0.26 10.70 6.25
CA VAL A 227 -1.33 10.86 7.24
C VAL A 227 -2.14 9.59 7.37
N VAL A 228 -2.49 9.27 8.61
CA VAL A 228 -3.44 8.22 8.93
C VAL A 228 -4.83 8.64 8.48
N SER A 229 -5.48 7.83 7.67
CA SER A 229 -6.81 8.10 7.12
C SER A 229 -7.74 6.89 7.28
N THR A 230 -9.04 7.11 7.13
CA THR A 230 -10.00 6.02 6.95
C THR A 230 -10.01 5.63 5.48
N THR A 231 -10.13 4.34 5.15
CA THR A 231 -10.58 3.95 3.81
C THR A 231 -12.00 4.47 3.66
N VAL A 232 -12.19 5.68 3.13
CA VAL A 232 -13.53 6.18 2.83
C VAL A 232 -13.98 5.32 1.65
N PRO A 233 -14.97 4.41 1.81
CA PRO A 233 -15.57 3.80 0.64
C PRO A 233 -16.09 4.98 -0.18
N VAL A 234 -15.77 5.09 -1.46
CA VAL A 234 -16.38 6.10 -2.32
C VAL A 234 -17.89 5.95 -2.13
N PRO A 235 -18.57 6.95 -1.55
CA PRO A 235 -19.44 6.67 -0.44
C PRO A 235 -20.64 5.87 -0.88
N ALA A 236 -21.09 4.96 -0.02
CA ALA A 236 -22.48 4.51 -0.04
C ALA A 236 -23.43 5.70 -0.19
N ALA A 237 -23.02 6.92 0.22
CA ALA A 237 -23.67 8.17 -0.12
C ALA A 237 -23.88 8.40 -1.62
N VAL A 238 -23.00 8.05 -2.57
CA VAL A 238 -23.32 8.13 -4.02
C VAL A 238 -24.48 7.20 -4.38
N TRP A 239 -24.51 5.99 -3.83
CA TRP A 239 -25.64 5.06 -4.01
C TRP A 239 -26.91 5.50 -3.29
N LEU A 240 -26.80 6.06 -2.09
CA LEU A 240 -27.90 6.58 -1.28
C LEU A 240 -28.45 7.89 -1.85
N PHE A 241 -27.59 8.78 -2.34
CA PHE A 241 -27.98 10.01 -3.04
C PHE A 241 -28.56 9.67 -4.40
N GLY A 242 -27.98 8.72 -5.14
CA GLY A 242 -28.54 8.24 -6.41
C GLY A 242 -29.93 7.61 -6.24
N SER A 243 -30.10 6.69 -5.30
CA SER A 243 -31.41 6.07 -5.01
C SER A 243 -32.40 7.06 -4.39
N GLY A 244 -31.93 7.97 -3.53
CA GLY A 244 -32.74 9.03 -2.95
C GLY A 244 -33.30 10.00 -3.99
N LEU A 245 -32.48 10.44 -4.96
CA LEU A 245 -32.90 11.30 -6.06
C LEU A 245 -33.91 10.60 -6.99
N LEU A 246 -33.68 9.33 -7.32
CA LEU A 246 -34.62 8.54 -8.11
C LEU A 246 -35.95 8.36 -7.39
N GLY A 247 -35.93 8.13 -6.07
CA GLY A 247 -37.12 8.06 -5.23
C GLY A 247 -37.91 9.38 -5.24
N LEU A 248 -37.23 10.51 -5.07
CA LEU A 248 -37.83 11.85 -5.12
C LEU A 248 -38.44 12.18 -6.49
N ALA A 249 -37.75 11.85 -7.58
CA ALA A 249 -38.28 12.01 -8.93
C ALA A 249 -39.54 11.16 -9.18
N GLY A 250 -39.57 9.93 -8.65
CA GLY A 250 -40.74 9.06 -8.69
C GLY A 250 -41.97 9.64 -7.95
N VAL A 251 -41.76 10.20 -6.75
CA VAL A 251 -42.83 10.84 -5.96
C VAL A 251 -43.33 12.13 -6.64
N ALA A 252 -42.43 12.93 -7.20
CA ALA A 252 -42.79 14.17 -7.89
C ALA A 252 -43.69 13.92 -9.13
N ARG A 253 -43.47 12.81 -9.85
CA ARG A 253 -44.25 12.45 -11.05
C ARG A 253 -45.69 12.02 -10.72
N ARG A 254 -45.95 11.55 -9.50
CA ARG A 254 -47.28 11.06 -9.05
C ARG A 254 -48.29 12.16 -8.78
N ARG A 255 -47.90 13.45 -8.78
CA ARG A 255 -48.80 14.59 -8.51
C ARG A 255 -49.45 15.20 -9.76
N LYS A 256 -49.21 14.67 -10.96
CA LYS A 256 -49.78 15.17 -12.23
C LYS A 256 -50.91 14.32 -12.83
N ILE A 257 -51.49 13.41 -12.05
CA ILE A 257 -52.71 12.65 -12.40
C ILE A 257 -53.74 12.92 -11.32
#